data_AF-A0A7L1EQU2-F1
#
_entry.id   AF-A0A7L1EQU2-F1
#
_cell.length_a   1.000
_cell.length_b   1.000
_cell.length_c   1.000
_cell.angle_alpha   90.00
_cell.angle_beta   90.00
_cell.angle_gamma   90.00
#
_symmetry.space_group_name_H-M   'P 1'
#
loop_
_entity.id
_entity.type
_entity.pdbx_description
1 polymer ?
#
loop_
_entity_poly.entity_id
_entity_poly.type
_entity_poly.pdbx_seq_one_letter_code
_entity_poly.pdbx_strand_id
1 'polypeptide(L)'
;METILEQQRRYHEERERLMDVMVKEMLTKKSTLRDQINSDHRTRAMQDRYMEVSGNLRDLYDDKDGLRKEELSAISGPNEFAEFYNRLKQIKEFHRKHPNEICVPMSVEFEELLKARDNPSEEAQNLVEFTDEEGYGRYLDLHDCYLKYINLKSSEKLDYITYLSTFDQLFDIPKERKNAEYKRYLEMLLEYLQDYTDRVKPLLDQNELFGKIQTEFEKKWENGTFPGWPKETSSALTHAGAHLDLSAFSSWEELASLGLDRLKSALLALGLKCGGTLEERAQRLFSTKGKSLEALDPSLFAKNPKTKGSKRDTERNKDLAFLEAQIYEYVEVLGEQRHLTHENVQRKQARTGEEREEEEEEQISESESEDEENEIIYNPKNLPLGWDGKPIPYWLYKLHGLNINYNCEICGNYTYRGPKAFQRHFAEWRHAHGMRCLGIPNTAHFANVTQIEDAVSLWAKLKQQKASERWQPDTEEEYEDSSGNVVNKKTYEDLKRQGLL
;
A
#
# COMPACT_ATOMS: atom_id res chain seq x y z
N MET A 1 2.22 -34.70 8.07
CA MET A 1 3.41 -35.51 8.45
C MET A 1 4.49 -35.06 7.50
N GLU A 2 5.41 -34.21 7.95
CA GLU A 2 6.30 -33.49 7.04
C GLU A 2 7.69 -34.11 7.08
N THR A 3 7.96 -35.01 6.13
CA THR A 3 9.31 -35.50 5.88
C THR A 3 10.15 -34.38 5.25
N ILE A 4 11.47 -34.39 5.44
CA ILE A 4 12.34 -33.29 4.96
C ILE A 4 12.25 -33.18 3.42
N LEU A 5 12.19 -34.31 2.72
CA LEU A 5 12.02 -34.33 1.27
C LEU A 5 10.66 -33.79 0.80
N GLU A 6 9.61 -33.96 1.62
CA GLU A 6 8.28 -33.44 1.30
C GLU A 6 8.22 -31.93 1.54
N GLN A 7 8.85 -31.44 2.61
CA GLN A 7 9.00 -30.01 2.87
C GLN A 7 9.80 -29.34 1.75
N GLN A 8 10.91 -29.93 1.31
CA GLN A 8 11.68 -29.42 0.18
C GLN A 8 10.85 -29.39 -1.11
N ARG A 9 10.11 -30.46 -1.42
CA ARG A 9 9.20 -30.49 -2.57
C ARG A 9 8.16 -29.37 -2.46
N ARG A 10 7.54 -29.19 -1.30
CA ARG A 10 6.51 -28.17 -1.05
C ARG A 10 7.07 -26.76 -1.23
N TYR A 11 8.24 -26.47 -0.68
CA TYR A 11 8.88 -25.15 -0.85
C TYR A 11 9.29 -24.87 -2.29
N HIS A 12 9.73 -25.87 -3.06
CA HIS A 12 9.96 -25.70 -4.50
C HIS A 12 8.66 -25.44 -5.26
N GLU A 13 7.60 -26.18 -4.95
CA GLU A 13 6.27 -25.96 -5.52
C GLU A 13 5.78 -24.53 -5.21
N GLU A 14 5.89 -24.08 -3.97
CA GLU A 14 5.50 -22.74 -3.54
C GLU A 14 6.26 -21.62 -4.26
N ARG A 15 7.59 -21.78 -4.42
CA ARG A 15 8.42 -20.84 -5.19
C ARG A 15 7.97 -20.72 -6.64
N GLU A 16 7.71 -21.85 -7.30
CA GLU A 16 7.25 -21.86 -8.69
C GLU A 16 5.88 -21.18 -8.81
N ARG A 17 4.96 -21.45 -7.88
CA ARG A 17 3.64 -20.82 -7.86
C ARG A 17 3.70 -19.32 -7.61
N LEU A 18 4.55 -18.87 -6.69
CA LEU A 18 4.78 -17.44 -6.46
C LEU A 18 5.28 -16.77 -7.75
N MET A 19 6.23 -17.38 -8.45
CA MET A 19 6.72 -16.89 -9.73
C MET A 19 5.60 -16.81 -10.79
N ASP A 20 4.81 -17.87 -10.94
CA ASP A 20 3.68 -17.90 -11.87
C ASP A 20 2.67 -16.78 -11.60
N VAL A 21 2.34 -16.55 -10.33
CA VAL A 21 1.37 -15.52 -9.93
C VAL A 21 1.94 -14.12 -10.15
N MET A 22 3.19 -13.86 -9.77
CA MET A 22 3.86 -12.59 -10.06
C MET A 22 3.93 -12.31 -11.58
N VAL A 23 4.22 -13.33 -12.39
CA VAL A 23 4.23 -13.19 -13.86
C VAL A 23 2.84 -12.87 -14.40
N LYS A 24 1.80 -13.52 -13.88
CA LYS A 24 0.41 -13.23 -14.27
C LYS A 24 0.01 -11.80 -13.89
N GLU A 25 0.41 -11.34 -12.71
CA GLU A 25 0.17 -9.98 -12.22
C GLU A 25 0.86 -8.93 -13.11
N MET A 26 2.09 -9.20 -13.55
CA MET A 26 2.81 -8.33 -14.49
C MET A 26 2.22 -8.35 -15.91
N LEU A 27 1.55 -9.44 -16.30
CA LEU A 27 0.93 -9.58 -17.61
C LEU A 27 -0.44 -8.88 -17.68
N THR A 28 -1.14 -8.77 -16.55
CA THR A 28 -2.41 -8.05 -16.48
C THR A 28 -2.21 -6.56 -16.68
N LYS A 29 -3.09 -5.95 -17.48
CA LYS A 29 -3.08 -4.49 -17.69
C LYS A 29 -3.62 -3.80 -16.46
N LYS A 30 -2.95 -2.73 -16.07
CA LYS A 30 -3.33 -1.82 -14.99
C LYS A 30 -3.88 -0.55 -15.65
N SER A 31 -5.10 -0.14 -15.34
CA SER A 31 -5.73 1.05 -15.93
C SER A 31 -5.49 2.30 -15.10
N THR A 32 -5.50 2.19 -13.77
CA THR A 32 -5.30 3.32 -12.85
C THR A 32 -3.94 3.28 -12.14
N LEU A 33 -3.52 4.42 -11.60
CA LEU A 33 -2.32 4.51 -10.76
C LEU A 33 -2.49 3.70 -9.47
N ARG A 34 -3.69 3.74 -8.89
CA ARG A 34 -4.05 2.98 -7.69
C ARG A 34 -3.91 1.47 -7.91
N ASP A 35 -4.44 0.97 -9.03
CA ASP A 35 -4.31 -0.45 -9.38
C ASP A 35 -2.86 -0.84 -9.60
N GLN A 36 -2.07 0.04 -10.19
CA GLN A 36 -0.65 -0.19 -10.37
C GLN A 36 0.09 -0.31 -9.04
N ILE A 37 -0.09 0.64 -8.12
CA ILE A 37 0.55 0.64 -6.81
C ILE A 37 0.11 -0.57 -5.99
N ASN A 38 -1.19 -0.86 -5.94
CA ASN A 38 -1.72 -2.04 -5.26
C ASN A 38 -1.12 -3.34 -5.81
N SER A 39 -1.05 -3.47 -7.13
CA SER A 39 -0.44 -4.62 -7.79
C SER A 39 1.05 -4.77 -7.45
N ASP A 40 1.76 -3.64 -7.39
CA ASP A 40 3.18 -3.63 -7.03
C ASP A 40 3.38 -4.03 -5.55
N HIS A 41 2.49 -3.62 -4.64
CA HIS A 41 2.48 -4.07 -3.23
C HIS A 41 2.15 -5.56 -3.08
N ARG A 42 1.17 -6.08 -3.82
CA ARG A 42 0.90 -7.53 -3.86
C ARG A 42 2.14 -8.30 -4.31
N THR A 43 2.80 -7.79 -5.35
CA THR A 43 4.03 -8.40 -5.89
C THR A 43 5.16 -8.35 -4.86
N ARG A 44 5.33 -7.24 -4.14
CA ARG A 44 6.31 -7.14 -3.03
C ARG A 44 6.05 -8.17 -1.95
N ALA A 45 4.81 -8.32 -1.49
CA ALA A 45 4.45 -9.34 -0.50
C ALA A 45 4.75 -10.77 -1.00
N MET A 46 4.54 -11.05 -2.29
CA MET A 46 4.92 -12.32 -2.90
C MET A 46 6.44 -12.52 -2.96
N GLN A 47 7.20 -11.47 -3.23
CA GLN A 47 8.66 -11.52 -3.20
C GLN A 47 9.20 -11.79 -1.79
N ASP A 48 8.64 -11.13 -0.77
CA ASP A 48 9.00 -11.37 0.63
C ASP A 48 8.77 -12.84 1.02
N ARG A 49 7.59 -13.37 0.68
CA ARG A 49 7.27 -14.80 0.88
C ARG A 49 8.22 -15.70 0.09
N TYR A 50 8.57 -15.34 -1.15
CA TYR A 50 9.51 -16.09 -1.96
C TYR A 50 10.92 -16.13 -1.33
N MET A 51 11.38 -15.00 -0.80
CA MET A 51 12.67 -14.88 -0.12
C MET A 51 12.70 -15.70 1.17
N GLU A 52 11.64 -15.67 1.97
CA GLU A 52 11.49 -16.48 3.19
C GLU A 52 11.53 -17.98 2.86
N VAL A 53 10.71 -18.43 1.91
CA VAL A 53 10.67 -19.83 1.46
C VAL A 53 12.04 -20.25 0.93
N SER A 54 12.71 -19.39 0.15
CA SER A 54 14.05 -19.66 -0.36
C SER A 54 15.12 -19.71 0.75
N GLY A 55 14.97 -18.91 1.80
CA GLY A 55 15.79 -18.98 3.01
C GLY A 55 15.67 -20.33 3.71
N ASN A 56 14.43 -20.70 4.07
CA ASN A 56 14.12 -21.97 4.73
C ASN A 56 14.58 -23.17 3.90
N LEU A 57 14.38 -23.12 2.58
CA LEU A 57 14.79 -24.17 1.67
C LEU A 57 16.32 -24.36 1.64
N ARG A 58 17.09 -23.26 1.63
CA ARG A 58 18.57 -23.32 1.71
C ARG A 58 19.03 -23.97 3.00
N ASP A 59 18.46 -23.58 4.14
CA ASP A 59 18.81 -24.17 5.44
C ASP A 59 18.52 -25.68 5.48
N LEU A 60 17.43 -26.14 4.85
CA LEU A 60 17.13 -27.56 4.70
C LEU A 60 18.09 -28.31 3.76
N TYR A 61 18.68 -27.62 2.78
CA TYR A 61 19.69 -28.21 1.88
C TYR A 61 21.07 -28.28 2.52
N ASP A 62 21.43 -27.29 3.35
CA ASP A 62 22.69 -27.23 4.10
C ASP A 62 22.82 -28.41 5.08
N ASP A 63 21.70 -28.93 5.58
CA ASP A 63 21.63 -30.17 6.37
C ASP A 63 22.58 -30.16 7.58
N LYS A 64 22.57 -29.07 8.35
CA LYS A 64 23.44 -28.90 9.53
C LYS A 64 23.28 -30.03 10.55
N ASP A 65 22.07 -30.57 10.68
CA ASP A 65 21.74 -31.63 11.62
C ASP A 65 21.94 -33.05 11.04
N GLY A 66 22.27 -33.18 9.74
CA GLY A 66 22.49 -34.47 9.07
C GLY A 66 21.22 -35.30 8.80
N LEU A 67 20.06 -34.85 9.29
CA LEU A 67 18.79 -35.57 9.22
C LEU A 67 18.34 -35.83 7.78
N ARG A 68 18.65 -34.94 6.83
CA ARG A 68 18.31 -35.14 5.43
C ARG A 68 19.09 -36.31 4.83
N LYS A 69 20.40 -36.40 5.13
CA LYS A 69 21.23 -37.53 4.69
C LYS A 69 20.77 -38.84 5.32
N GLU A 70 20.40 -38.81 6.59
CA GLU A 70 19.85 -39.99 7.28
C GLU A 70 18.53 -40.44 6.62
N GLU A 71 17.62 -39.51 6.36
CA GLU A 71 16.35 -39.82 5.70
C GLU A 71 16.58 -40.40 4.29
N LEU A 72 17.48 -39.80 3.51
CA LEU A 72 17.81 -40.28 2.17
C LEU A 72 18.46 -41.68 2.21
N SER A 73 19.34 -41.92 3.19
CA SER A 73 20.02 -43.20 3.37
C SER A 73 19.05 -44.30 3.81
N ALA A 74 18.02 -43.93 4.56
CA ALA A 74 16.94 -44.83 4.94
C ALA A 74 16.15 -45.26 3.68
N ILE A 75 15.72 -44.29 2.87
CA ILE A 75 14.98 -44.54 1.62
C ILE A 75 15.79 -45.38 0.61
N SER A 76 17.08 -45.10 0.47
CA SER A 76 17.99 -45.74 -0.51
C SER A 76 18.86 -46.85 0.13
N GLY A 77 18.40 -47.45 1.24
CA GLY A 77 19.14 -48.48 1.98
C GLY A 77 18.76 -49.92 1.61
N PRO A 78 19.32 -50.96 2.26
CA PRO A 78 18.99 -52.36 1.95
C PRO A 78 17.54 -52.78 2.25
N ASN A 79 16.80 -51.99 3.05
CA ASN A 79 15.47 -52.30 3.58
C ASN A 79 14.37 -51.34 3.05
N GLU A 80 14.51 -50.85 1.80
CA GLU A 80 13.62 -49.83 1.19
C GLU A 80 12.12 -50.18 1.34
N PHE A 81 11.76 -51.44 1.06
CA PHE A 81 10.37 -51.88 1.13
C PHE A 81 9.79 -51.80 2.55
N ALA A 82 10.56 -52.20 3.57
CA ALA A 82 10.10 -52.19 4.95
C ALA A 82 9.84 -50.75 5.42
N GLU A 83 10.71 -49.83 5.03
CA GLU A 83 10.55 -48.42 5.34
C GLU A 83 9.36 -47.79 4.61
N PHE A 84 9.18 -48.08 3.33
CA PHE A 84 8.02 -47.64 2.57
C PHE A 84 6.72 -48.07 3.24
N TYR A 85 6.60 -49.33 3.66
CA TYR A 85 5.40 -49.81 4.35
C TYR A 85 5.19 -49.17 5.73
N ASN A 86 6.26 -48.86 6.45
CA ASN A 86 6.18 -48.13 7.73
C ASN A 86 5.65 -46.70 7.52
N ARG A 87 6.19 -45.97 6.54
CA ARG A 87 5.72 -44.61 6.17
C ARG A 87 4.26 -44.65 5.69
N LEU A 88 3.91 -45.62 4.85
CA LEU A 88 2.53 -45.81 4.37
C LEU A 88 1.57 -46.11 5.52
N LYS A 89 1.98 -46.91 6.50
CA LYS A 89 1.17 -47.20 7.70
C LYS A 89 0.90 -45.93 8.50
N GLN A 90 1.92 -45.09 8.72
CA GLN A 90 1.76 -43.81 9.40
C GLN A 90 0.79 -42.88 8.64
N ILE A 91 0.87 -42.81 7.30
CA ILE A 91 -0.06 -42.02 6.48
C ILE A 91 -1.50 -42.53 6.65
N LYS A 92 -1.70 -43.85 6.58
CA LYS A 92 -3.03 -44.46 6.78
C LYS A 92 -3.59 -44.20 8.17
N GLU A 93 -2.74 -44.23 9.20
CA GLU A 93 -3.13 -43.89 10.58
C GLU A 93 -3.49 -42.41 10.73
N PHE A 94 -2.73 -41.51 10.08
CA PHE A 94 -3.03 -40.08 10.06
C PHE A 94 -4.39 -39.80 9.43
N HIS A 95 -4.66 -40.36 8.25
CA HIS A 95 -5.94 -40.19 7.56
C HIS A 95 -7.11 -40.88 8.30
N ARG A 96 -6.83 -41.93 9.08
CA ARG A 96 -7.84 -42.53 9.97
C ARG A 96 -8.18 -41.60 11.15
N LYS A 97 -7.19 -40.87 11.68
CA LYS A 97 -7.39 -39.91 12.79
C LYS A 97 -8.08 -38.62 12.34
N HIS A 98 -7.83 -38.19 11.10
CA HIS A 98 -8.38 -36.96 10.54
C HIS A 98 -9.29 -37.24 9.32
N PRO A 99 -10.41 -37.96 9.47
CA PRO A 99 -11.24 -38.38 8.35
C PRO A 99 -11.99 -37.23 7.65
N ASN A 100 -12.12 -36.08 8.33
CA ASN A 100 -12.82 -34.91 7.81
C ASN A 100 -11.87 -33.78 7.39
N GLU A 101 -10.56 -33.99 7.49
CA GLU A 101 -9.56 -33.00 7.08
C GLU A 101 -9.41 -33.04 5.56
N ILE A 102 -9.88 -31.99 4.89
CA ILE A 102 -9.75 -31.83 3.45
C ILE A 102 -8.38 -31.22 3.20
N CYS A 103 -7.49 -31.95 2.52
CA CYS A 103 -6.24 -31.39 2.05
C CYS A 103 -6.54 -30.41 0.91
N VAL A 104 -6.36 -29.11 1.17
CA VAL A 104 -6.46 -28.07 0.15
C VAL A 104 -5.13 -28.03 -0.60
N PRO A 105 -5.10 -28.31 -1.92
CA PRO A 105 -3.89 -28.16 -2.69
C PRO A 105 -3.40 -26.71 -2.65
N MET A 106 -2.09 -26.51 -2.58
CA MET A 106 -1.48 -25.17 -2.58
C MET A 106 -1.92 -24.33 -3.79
N SER A 107 -2.25 -24.96 -4.92
CA SER A 107 -2.81 -24.25 -6.08
C SER A 107 -4.11 -23.50 -5.79
N VAL A 108 -4.94 -23.98 -4.85
CA VAL A 108 -6.20 -23.34 -4.49
C VAL A 108 -5.93 -22.01 -3.77
N GLU A 109 -4.93 -21.94 -2.89
CA GLU A 109 -4.56 -20.69 -2.21
C GLU A 109 -4.17 -19.60 -3.21
N PHE A 110 -3.38 -19.95 -4.23
CA PHE A 110 -2.98 -19.02 -5.28
C PHE A 110 -4.13 -18.65 -6.23
N GLU A 111 -5.07 -19.56 -6.47
CA GLU A 111 -6.30 -19.26 -7.22
C GLU A 111 -7.23 -18.33 -6.44
N GLU A 112 -7.35 -18.50 -5.12
CA GLU A 112 -8.11 -17.61 -4.25
C GLU A 112 -7.47 -16.22 -4.18
N LEU A 113 -6.14 -16.14 -4.15
CA LEU A 113 -5.41 -14.87 -4.20
C LEU A 113 -5.69 -14.12 -5.52
N LEU A 114 -5.73 -14.82 -6.65
CA LEU A 114 -6.10 -14.23 -7.94
C LEU A 114 -7.57 -13.78 -7.97
N LYS A 115 -8.49 -14.53 -7.35
CA LYS A 115 -9.91 -14.13 -7.25
C LYS A 115 -10.11 -12.93 -6.34
N ALA A 116 -9.37 -12.85 -5.23
CA ALA A 116 -9.41 -11.72 -4.32
C ALA A 116 -8.86 -10.44 -4.97
N ARG A 117 -7.94 -10.57 -5.92
CA ARG A 117 -7.54 -9.45 -6.78
C ARG A 117 -8.67 -9.02 -7.72
N ASP A 118 -9.30 -9.97 -8.40
CA ASP A 118 -10.34 -9.66 -9.40
C ASP A 118 -11.60 -9.08 -8.76
N ASN A 119 -11.90 -9.48 -7.52
CA ASN A 119 -13.00 -8.95 -6.72
C ASN A 119 -12.49 -8.61 -5.30
N PRO A 120 -11.81 -7.47 -5.12
CA PRO A 120 -11.36 -7.06 -3.80
C PRO A 120 -12.57 -6.75 -2.92
N SER A 121 -12.49 -7.08 -1.64
CA SER A 121 -13.40 -6.49 -0.64
C SER A 121 -13.03 -5.02 -0.44
N GLU A 122 -13.99 -4.20 0.00
CA GLU A 122 -13.79 -2.77 0.31
C GLU A 122 -12.55 -2.54 1.21
N GLU A 123 -12.33 -3.40 2.21
CA GLU A 123 -11.18 -3.37 3.13
C GLU A 123 -9.84 -3.82 2.50
N ALA A 124 -9.87 -4.52 1.36
CA ALA A 124 -8.69 -5.04 0.65
C ALA A 124 -8.37 -4.23 -0.63
N GLN A 125 -9.18 -3.21 -0.93
CA GLN A 125 -9.05 -2.34 -2.09
C GLN A 125 -7.78 -1.48 -2.01
N ASN A 126 -7.37 -1.08 -0.80
CA ASN A 126 -6.15 -0.31 -0.53
C ASN A 126 -5.18 -1.15 0.28
N LEU A 127 -4.05 -1.52 -0.32
CA LEU A 127 -3.01 -2.26 0.39
C LEU A 127 -2.04 -1.34 1.13
N VAL A 128 -2.05 -0.06 0.79
CA VAL A 128 -1.25 0.98 1.43
C VAL A 128 -2.07 2.24 1.65
N GLU A 129 -1.76 2.90 2.76
CA GLU A 129 -2.35 4.15 3.19
C GLU A 129 -1.57 5.32 2.60
N PHE A 130 -2.31 6.28 2.04
CA PHE A 130 -1.82 7.58 1.60
C PHE A 130 -2.70 8.65 2.25
N THR A 131 -2.16 9.85 2.43
CA THR A 131 -3.01 10.98 2.78
C THR A 131 -3.84 11.42 1.57
N ASP A 132 -4.96 12.10 1.82
CA ASP A 132 -5.82 12.59 0.74
C ASP A 132 -5.05 13.55 -0.20
N GLU A 133 -4.18 14.39 0.36
CA GLU A 133 -3.32 15.32 -0.41
C GLU A 133 -2.25 14.60 -1.24
N GLU A 134 -1.87 13.36 -0.89
CA GLU A 134 -0.95 12.54 -1.66
C GLU A 134 -1.61 11.89 -2.89
N GLY A 135 -2.95 11.80 -2.92
CA GLY A 135 -3.71 11.28 -4.06
C GLY A 135 -3.25 9.89 -4.49
N TYR A 136 -3.14 8.96 -3.52
CA TYR A 136 -2.66 7.60 -3.72
C TYR A 136 -1.32 7.50 -4.47
N GLY A 137 -0.35 8.35 -4.10
CA GLY A 137 1.00 8.34 -4.67
C GLY A 137 1.22 9.29 -5.86
N ARG A 138 0.21 10.09 -6.22
CA ARG A 138 0.28 11.07 -7.31
C ARG A 138 1.06 12.33 -6.93
N TYR A 139 0.88 12.81 -5.70
CA TYR A 139 1.48 14.05 -5.19
C TYR A 139 2.21 13.82 -3.87
N LEU A 140 3.18 14.67 -3.56
CA LEU A 140 3.83 14.69 -2.25
C LEU A 140 3.16 15.72 -1.34
N ASP A 141 2.81 15.33 -0.14
CA ASP A 141 2.43 16.25 0.92
C ASP A 141 3.68 16.78 1.64
N LEU A 142 4.17 17.92 1.18
CA LEU A 142 5.31 18.62 1.77
C LEU A 142 4.88 19.82 2.63
N HIS A 143 3.60 19.96 2.97
CA HIS A 143 3.11 21.12 3.71
C HIS A 143 3.69 21.18 5.13
N ASP A 144 3.72 20.04 5.82
CA ASP A 144 4.33 19.93 7.15
C ASP A 144 5.84 20.20 7.12
N CYS A 145 6.53 19.71 6.08
CA CYS A 145 7.94 20.00 5.85
C CYS A 145 8.18 21.50 5.66
N TYR A 146 7.34 22.16 4.88
CA TYR A 146 7.39 23.60 4.66
C TYR A 146 7.18 24.41 5.95
N LEU A 147 6.20 24.04 6.78
CA LEU A 147 5.97 24.71 8.07
C LEU A 147 7.20 24.61 8.98
N LYS A 148 7.88 23.46 9.01
CA LYS A 148 9.14 23.32 9.74
C LYS A 148 10.27 24.13 9.12
N TYR A 149 10.34 24.21 7.79
CA TYR A 149 11.34 24.99 7.08
C TYR A 149 11.23 26.49 7.39
N ILE A 150 10.02 27.06 7.41
CA ILE A 150 9.80 28.47 7.78
C ILE A 150 10.24 28.74 9.22
N ASN A 151 10.07 27.76 10.11
CA ASN A 151 10.47 27.88 11.50
C ASN A 151 11.99 27.76 11.72
N LEU A 152 12.77 27.40 10.71
CA LEU A 152 14.24 27.39 10.80
C LEU A 152 14.77 28.80 11.05
N LYS A 153 15.66 28.92 12.02
CA LYS A 153 16.25 30.21 12.39
C LYS A 153 17.01 30.85 11.22
N SER A 154 16.61 32.08 10.86
CA SER A 154 17.25 32.88 9.80
C SER A 154 17.05 32.38 8.36
N SER A 155 15.99 31.59 8.08
CA SER A 155 15.50 31.39 6.73
C SER A 155 14.73 32.62 6.23
N GLU A 156 14.76 32.86 4.93
CA GLU A 156 13.91 33.87 4.29
C GLU A 156 12.46 33.36 4.33
N LYS A 157 11.49 34.27 4.45
CA LYS A 157 10.08 33.89 4.34
C LYS A 157 9.82 33.52 2.88
N LEU A 158 9.91 32.23 2.58
CA LEU A 158 9.60 31.66 1.28
C LEU A 158 8.12 31.28 1.25
N ASP A 159 7.49 31.48 0.10
CA ASP A 159 6.15 30.95 -0.18
C ASP A 159 6.24 29.44 -0.48
N TYR A 160 5.13 28.71 -0.35
CA TYR A 160 5.10 27.26 -0.53
C TYR A 160 5.56 26.83 -1.94
N ILE A 161 5.15 27.56 -2.99
CA ILE A 161 5.57 27.28 -4.38
C ILE A 161 7.10 27.45 -4.54
N THR A 162 7.67 28.50 -3.93
CA THR A 162 9.11 28.73 -3.95
C THR A 162 9.84 27.63 -3.18
N TYR A 163 9.29 27.18 -2.06
CA TYR A 163 9.81 26.04 -1.31
C TYR A 163 9.82 24.76 -2.17
N LEU A 164 8.72 24.41 -2.84
CA LEU A 164 8.66 23.23 -3.72
C LEU A 164 9.65 23.28 -4.89
N SER A 165 10.06 24.49 -5.32
CA SER A 165 11.06 24.68 -6.37
C SER A 165 12.52 24.58 -5.88
N THR A 166 12.75 24.67 -4.57
CA THR A 166 14.10 24.85 -3.99
C THR A 166 14.42 23.88 -2.84
N PHE A 167 13.48 23.06 -2.37
CA PHE A 167 13.70 22.15 -1.25
C PHE A 167 14.78 21.10 -1.54
N ASP A 168 15.04 20.81 -2.81
CA ASP A 168 16.10 19.92 -3.29
C ASP A 168 17.42 20.65 -3.56
N GLN A 169 17.47 21.99 -3.47
CA GLN A 169 18.65 22.81 -3.68
C GLN A 169 19.43 23.02 -2.38
N LEU A 170 19.67 21.95 -1.63
CA LEU A 170 20.34 22.00 -0.31
C LEU A 170 21.80 22.50 -0.38
N PHE A 171 22.38 22.53 -1.58
CA PHE A 171 23.76 22.98 -1.81
C PHE A 171 23.89 24.51 -1.74
N ASP A 172 22.79 25.26 -1.92
CA ASP A 172 22.75 26.72 -1.83
C ASP A 172 22.67 27.21 -0.38
N ILE A 173 22.33 26.32 0.57
CA ILE A 173 22.21 26.66 1.99
C ILE A 173 23.62 26.85 2.60
N PRO A 174 23.94 28.05 3.14
CA PRO A 174 25.24 28.32 3.74
C PRO A 174 25.53 27.40 4.94
N LYS A 175 26.80 27.02 5.11
CA LYS A 175 27.27 26.15 6.22
C LYS A 175 26.87 26.68 7.60
N GLU A 176 26.80 28.00 7.76
CA GLU A 176 26.41 28.70 8.98
C GLU A 176 24.94 28.45 9.37
N ARG A 177 24.08 28.16 8.39
CA ARG A 177 22.67 27.82 8.59
C ARG A 177 22.45 26.32 8.84
N LYS A 178 23.43 25.47 8.57
CA LYS A 178 23.39 24.01 8.79
C LYS A 178 23.57 23.65 10.27
N ASN A 179 22.64 24.11 11.09
CA ASN A 179 22.62 23.93 12.55
C ASN A 179 21.87 22.64 12.96
N ALA A 180 21.68 22.43 14.27
CA ALA A 180 20.97 21.25 14.78
C ALA A 180 19.47 21.23 14.41
N GLU A 181 18.83 22.38 14.22
CA GLU A 181 17.43 22.46 13.79
C GLU A 181 17.28 22.08 12.31
N TYR A 182 18.22 22.53 11.47
CA TYR A 182 18.31 22.12 10.07
C TYR A 182 18.53 20.61 9.93
N LYS A 183 19.40 20.02 10.77
CA LYS A 183 19.57 18.56 10.80
C LYS A 183 18.25 17.83 11.08
N ARG A 184 17.46 18.27 12.07
CA ARG A 184 16.16 17.66 12.38
C ARG A 184 15.16 17.82 11.24
N TYR A 185 15.16 18.96 10.56
CA TYR A 185 14.35 19.17 9.36
C TYR A 185 14.75 18.20 8.24
N LEU A 186 16.05 18.02 7.98
CA LEU A 186 16.52 17.05 6.98
C LEU A 186 16.17 15.61 7.35
N GLU A 187 16.30 15.22 8.61
CA GLU A 187 15.91 13.88 9.08
C GLU A 187 14.42 13.63 8.84
N MET A 188 13.55 14.60 9.19
CA MET A 188 12.11 14.50 8.97
C MET A 188 11.73 14.47 7.47
N LEU A 189 12.36 15.33 6.65
CA LEU A 189 12.14 15.34 5.21
C LEU A 189 12.58 14.02 4.57
N LEU A 190 13.75 13.51 4.98
CA LEU A 190 14.28 12.25 4.47
C LEU A 190 13.40 11.07 4.88
N GLU A 191 12.96 11.00 6.14
CA GLU A 191 12.05 9.96 6.64
C GLU A 191 10.76 9.95 5.83
N TYR A 192 10.17 11.12 5.58
CA TYR A 192 8.99 11.25 4.72
C TYR A 192 9.26 10.75 3.29
N LEU A 193 10.36 11.20 2.65
CA LEU A 193 10.68 10.80 1.27
C LEU A 193 10.98 9.30 1.16
N GLN A 194 11.60 8.70 2.18
CA GLN A 194 11.90 7.27 2.24
C GLN A 194 10.62 6.44 2.34
N ASP A 195 9.76 6.77 3.31
CA ASP A 195 8.48 6.10 3.51
C ASP A 195 7.59 6.27 2.27
N TYR A 196 7.49 7.50 1.75
CA TYR A 196 6.74 7.77 0.52
C TYR A 196 7.26 6.95 -0.67
N THR A 197 8.59 6.83 -0.82
CA THR A 197 9.20 6.01 -1.88
C THR A 197 8.83 4.54 -1.74
N ASP A 198 8.84 3.98 -0.53
CA ASP A 198 8.40 2.61 -0.26
C ASP A 198 6.94 2.39 -0.63
N ARG A 199 6.09 3.39 -0.34
CA ARG A 199 4.66 3.32 -0.64
C ARG A 199 4.37 3.42 -2.13
N VAL A 200 5.04 4.29 -2.89
CA VAL A 200 4.77 4.48 -4.33
C VAL A 200 5.55 3.54 -5.24
N LYS A 201 6.71 3.04 -4.81
CA LYS A 201 7.58 2.15 -5.56
C LYS A 201 8.03 0.96 -4.70
N PRO A 202 7.11 0.10 -4.24
CA PRO A 202 7.42 -1.02 -3.34
C PRO A 202 8.37 -2.07 -3.91
N LEU A 203 8.52 -2.12 -5.24
CA LEU A 203 9.42 -3.04 -5.95
C LEU A 203 10.85 -2.49 -6.10
N LEU A 204 11.11 -1.26 -5.65
CA LEU A 204 12.45 -0.70 -5.61
C LEU A 204 13.20 -1.23 -4.38
N ASP A 205 14.34 -1.89 -4.58
CA ASP A 205 15.17 -2.34 -3.46
C ASP A 205 15.88 -1.13 -2.81
N GLN A 206 15.33 -0.70 -1.66
CA GLN A 206 15.91 0.38 -0.87
C GLN A 206 17.31 0.05 -0.33
N ASN A 207 17.62 -1.23 -0.08
CA ASN A 207 18.95 -1.60 0.41
C ASN A 207 20.00 -1.44 -0.69
N GLU A 208 19.67 -1.83 -1.92
CA GLU A 208 20.51 -1.59 -3.09
C GLU A 208 20.69 -0.10 -3.34
N LEU A 209 19.59 0.67 -3.29
CA LEU A 209 19.63 2.12 -3.44
C LEU A 209 20.52 2.77 -2.37
N PHE A 210 20.33 2.43 -1.10
CA PHE A 210 21.15 2.93 0.00
C PHE A 210 22.63 2.58 -0.17
N GLY A 211 22.94 1.33 -0.54
CA GLY A 211 24.31 0.89 -0.80
C GLY A 211 24.98 1.67 -1.94
N LYS A 212 24.22 1.97 -3.01
CA LYS A 212 24.66 2.81 -4.12
C LYS A 212 24.93 4.25 -3.65
N ILE A 213 24.00 4.85 -2.90
CA ILE A 213 24.14 6.21 -2.36
C ILE A 213 25.38 6.29 -1.47
N GLN A 214 25.56 5.34 -0.57
CA GLN A 214 26.73 5.28 0.33
C GLN A 214 28.03 5.23 -0.47
N THR A 215 28.12 4.33 -1.45
CA THR A 215 29.32 4.15 -2.27
C THR A 215 29.66 5.40 -3.08
N GLU A 216 28.66 6.03 -3.71
CA GLU A 216 28.86 7.26 -4.49
C GLU A 216 29.18 8.46 -3.59
N PHE A 217 28.54 8.56 -2.42
CA PHE A 217 28.83 9.58 -1.43
C PHE A 217 30.26 9.47 -0.92
N GLU A 218 30.73 8.27 -0.54
CA GLU A 218 32.09 8.06 -0.05
C GLU A 218 33.13 8.49 -1.10
N LYS A 219 32.95 8.12 -2.38
CA LYS A 219 33.81 8.58 -3.48
C LYS A 219 33.81 10.11 -3.63
N LYS A 220 32.63 10.74 -3.65
CA LYS A 220 32.50 12.20 -3.79
C LYS A 220 33.06 12.95 -2.58
N TRP A 221 32.89 12.40 -1.38
CA TRP A 221 33.37 12.96 -0.12
C TRP A 221 34.89 12.87 0.00
N GLU A 222 35.48 11.72 -0.30
CA GLU A 222 36.93 11.52 -0.32
C GLU A 222 37.61 12.41 -1.35
N ASN A 223 37.00 12.56 -2.52
CA ASN A 223 37.49 13.48 -3.56
C ASN A 223 37.25 14.95 -3.19
N GLY A 224 36.31 15.25 -2.29
CA GLY A 224 35.95 16.62 -1.91
C GLY A 224 35.15 17.37 -2.97
N THR A 225 34.42 16.63 -3.79
CA THR A 225 33.58 17.15 -4.88
C THR A 225 32.10 17.18 -4.50
N PHE A 226 31.77 16.92 -3.22
CA PHE A 226 30.39 16.90 -2.76
C PHE A 226 29.80 18.33 -2.71
N PRO A 227 28.66 18.59 -3.40
CA PRO A 227 28.03 19.92 -3.45
C PRO A 227 27.69 20.48 -2.07
N GLY A 228 27.79 21.80 -1.87
CA GLY A 228 27.49 22.46 -0.60
C GLY A 228 28.51 22.21 0.53
N TRP A 229 29.52 21.37 0.31
CA TRP A 229 30.58 21.05 1.27
C TRP A 229 31.97 21.17 0.64
N PRO A 230 32.41 22.38 0.29
CA PRO A 230 33.77 22.57 -0.20
C PRO A 230 34.76 22.09 0.86
N LYS A 231 35.78 21.32 0.46
CA LYS A 231 36.94 21.09 1.32
C LYS A 231 37.43 22.47 1.73
N GLU A 232 37.57 22.70 3.03
CA GLU A 232 38.32 23.86 3.53
C GLU A 232 39.69 23.74 2.86
N THR A 233 39.92 24.54 1.81
CA THR A 233 41.26 24.84 1.36
C THR A 233 41.88 25.44 2.58
N SER A 234 42.63 24.60 3.31
CA SER A 234 43.38 25.03 4.47
C SER A 234 44.10 26.25 3.99
N SER A 235 43.69 27.42 4.46
CA SER A 235 44.29 28.68 4.08
C SER A 235 45.69 28.62 4.68
N ALA A 236 46.60 28.01 3.91
CA ALA A 236 48.02 27.95 4.20
C ALA A 236 48.55 29.38 4.40
N LEU A 237 47.85 30.38 3.88
CA LEU A 237 48.14 31.79 4.06
C LEU A 237 47.88 32.36 5.46
N THR A 238 47.07 31.74 6.32
CA THR A 238 46.73 32.32 7.64
C THR A 238 47.51 31.73 8.82
N HIS A 239 48.16 30.56 8.64
CA HIS A 239 48.90 29.87 9.69
C HIS A 239 50.36 29.52 9.34
N ALA A 240 50.79 29.63 8.07
CA ALA A 240 52.19 29.43 7.73
C ALA A 240 53.00 30.69 8.06
N GLY A 241 53.59 30.71 9.25
CA GLY A 241 54.69 31.62 9.53
C GLY A 241 55.84 31.42 8.54
N ALA A 242 56.68 32.45 8.34
CA ALA A 242 57.85 32.34 7.47
C ALA A 242 59.01 31.66 8.21
N HIS A 243 59.58 30.61 7.62
CA HIS A 243 60.76 29.94 8.18
C HIS A 243 61.93 30.91 8.28
N LEU A 244 62.59 30.94 9.45
CA LEU A 244 63.78 31.74 9.70
C LEU A 244 64.97 30.79 9.84
N ASP A 245 66.01 31.00 9.04
CA ASP A 245 67.25 30.25 9.21
C ASP A 245 67.99 30.76 10.45
N LEU A 246 68.15 29.89 11.44
CA LEU A 246 68.82 30.19 12.70
C LEU A 246 70.34 29.99 12.63
N SER A 247 70.87 29.43 11.54
CA SER A 247 72.31 29.18 11.34
C SER A 247 73.13 30.48 11.48
N ALA A 248 72.60 31.58 10.94
CA ALA A 248 73.22 32.90 10.86
C ALA A 248 73.29 33.67 12.19
N PHE A 249 72.60 33.21 13.24
CA PHE A 249 72.49 33.93 14.52
C PHE A 249 73.31 33.24 15.61
N SER A 250 74.21 33.96 16.28
CA SER A 250 75.12 33.41 17.29
C SER A 250 74.54 33.45 18.71
N SER A 251 73.53 34.28 18.97
CA SER A 251 72.86 34.41 20.26
C SER A 251 71.36 34.74 20.12
N TRP A 252 70.61 34.63 21.22
CA TRP A 252 69.18 34.97 21.24
C TRP A 252 68.94 36.49 21.25
N GLU A 253 69.92 37.29 21.70
CA GLU A 253 69.89 38.75 21.67
C GLU A 253 69.91 39.28 20.22
N GLU A 254 70.64 38.61 19.31
CA GLU A 254 70.62 38.95 17.87
C GLU A 254 69.24 38.65 17.25
N LEU A 255 68.57 37.57 17.68
CA LEU A 255 67.21 37.25 17.25
C LEU A 255 66.17 38.24 17.82
N ALA A 256 66.38 38.73 19.04
CA ALA A 256 65.54 39.75 19.67
C ALA A 256 65.52 41.05 18.82
N SER A 257 66.63 41.41 18.19
CA SER A 257 66.73 42.59 17.32
C SER A 257 65.84 42.54 16.06
N LEU A 258 65.36 41.36 15.65
CA LEU A 258 64.45 41.18 14.50
C LEU A 258 63.01 41.64 14.77
N GLY A 259 62.68 41.91 16.04
CA GLY A 259 61.37 42.41 16.45
C GLY A 259 60.29 41.33 16.62
N LEU A 260 59.20 41.74 17.27
CA LEU A 260 58.10 40.86 17.71
C LEU A 260 57.40 40.13 16.57
N ASP A 261 57.20 40.81 15.43
CA ASP A 261 56.45 40.25 14.30
C ASP A 261 57.24 39.16 13.57
N ARG A 262 58.55 39.35 13.39
CA ARG A 262 59.42 38.36 12.74
C ARG A 262 59.58 37.12 13.61
N LEU A 263 59.75 37.29 14.93
CA LEU A 263 59.83 36.20 15.89
C LEU A 263 58.51 35.43 16.00
N LYS A 264 57.37 36.13 15.99
CA LYS A 264 56.04 35.51 15.99
C LYS A 264 55.83 34.68 14.72
N SER A 265 56.21 35.22 13.55
CA SER A 265 56.13 34.50 12.28
C SER A 265 57.02 33.24 12.29
N ALA A 266 58.26 33.34 12.74
CA ALA A 266 59.16 32.18 12.81
C ALA A 266 58.69 31.10 13.81
N LEU A 267 58.15 31.50 14.97
CA LEU A 267 57.58 30.57 15.95
C LEU A 267 56.31 29.89 15.44
N LEU A 268 55.46 30.61 14.70
CA LEU A 268 54.29 30.03 14.03
C LEU A 268 54.69 29.03 12.94
N ALA A 269 55.75 29.31 12.18
CA ALA A 269 56.29 28.41 11.16
C ALA A 269 56.70 27.05 11.74
N LEU A 270 57.16 27.03 12.99
CA LEU A 270 57.59 25.83 13.72
C LEU A 270 56.49 25.24 14.63
N GLY A 271 55.28 25.80 14.64
CA GLY A 271 54.16 25.33 15.49
C GLY A 271 54.33 25.58 17.00
N LEU A 272 55.21 26.52 17.38
CA LEU A 272 55.56 26.81 18.77
C LEU A 272 54.68 27.91 19.38
N LYS A 273 54.59 27.94 20.71
CA LYS A 273 53.87 28.99 21.43
C LYS A 273 54.47 30.37 21.16
N CYS A 274 53.61 31.32 20.82
CA CYS A 274 53.99 32.71 20.49
C CYS A 274 53.74 33.71 21.64
N GLY A 275 53.36 33.24 22.84
CA GLY A 275 53.15 34.08 24.01
C GLY A 275 54.46 34.46 24.72
N GLY A 276 54.42 35.51 25.54
CA GLY A 276 55.58 35.99 26.30
C GLY A 276 56.20 37.27 25.75
N THR A 277 57.25 37.74 26.45
CA THR A 277 58.04 38.91 26.09
C THR A 277 58.86 38.67 24.81
N LEU A 278 59.41 39.73 24.23
CA LEU A 278 60.24 39.65 23.03
C LEU A 278 61.47 38.74 23.27
N GLU A 279 62.08 38.82 24.45
CA GLU A 279 63.22 38.00 24.87
C GLU A 279 62.85 36.52 25.00
N GLU A 280 61.72 36.21 25.65
CA GLU A 280 61.23 34.84 25.81
C GLU A 280 60.91 34.18 24.46
N ARG A 281 60.42 34.94 23.48
CA ARG A 281 60.17 34.45 22.12
C ARG A 281 61.48 34.17 21.38
N ALA A 282 62.47 35.07 21.51
CA ALA A 282 63.78 34.90 20.90
C ALA A 282 64.52 33.69 21.50
N GLN A 283 64.51 33.53 22.83
CA GLN A 283 65.09 32.37 23.53
C GLN A 283 64.39 31.06 23.12
N ARG A 284 63.06 31.06 23.01
CA ARG A 284 62.29 29.90 22.57
C ARG A 284 62.64 29.51 21.13
N LEU A 285 62.73 30.47 20.22
CA LEU A 285 63.13 30.23 18.84
C LEU A 285 64.58 29.73 18.76
N PHE A 286 65.50 30.36 19.49
CA PHE A 286 66.91 29.96 19.54
C PHE A 286 67.11 28.55 20.09
N SER A 287 66.30 28.12 21.07
CA SER A 287 66.36 26.78 21.64
C SER A 287 66.10 25.63 20.64
N THR A 288 65.55 25.97 19.47
CA THR A 288 65.33 25.04 18.36
C THR A 288 66.50 24.92 17.40
N LYS A 289 67.53 25.77 17.53
CA LYS A 289 68.72 25.75 16.68
C LYS A 289 69.46 24.42 16.83
N GLY A 290 69.59 23.69 15.71
CA GLY A 290 70.32 22.43 15.65
C GLY A 290 69.60 21.21 16.25
N LYS A 291 68.32 21.34 16.60
CA LYS A 291 67.48 20.22 17.07
C LYS A 291 66.40 19.89 16.05
N SER A 292 66.11 18.60 15.86
CA SER A 292 64.92 18.18 15.11
C SER A 292 63.66 18.51 15.91
N LEU A 293 62.54 18.72 15.22
CA LEU A 293 61.25 19.05 15.85
C LEU A 293 60.79 17.98 16.86
N GLU A 294 61.18 16.72 16.66
CA GLU A 294 60.89 15.58 17.53
C GLU A 294 61.69 15.58 18.85
N ALA A 295 62.83 16.27 18.88
CA ALA A 295 63.70 16.38 20.06
C ALA A 295 63.35 17.59 20.96
N LEU A 296 62.32 18.36 20.60
CA LEU A 296 61.85 19.50 21.38
C LEU A 296 60.84 19.07 22.43
N ASP A 297 60.82 19.76 23.58
CA ASP A 297 59.85 19.50 24.64
C ASP A 297 58.41 19.71 24.13
N PRO A 298 57.53 18.69 24.20
CA PRO A 298 56.11 18.80 23.84
C PRO A 298 55.37 19.98 24.49
N SER A 299 55.85 20.50 25.62
CA SER A 299 55.28 21.66 26.33
C SER A 299 55.45 22.99 25.58
N LEU A 300 56.43 23.08 24.66
CA LEU A 300 56.74 24.28 23.88
C LEU A 300 55.83 24.48 22.66
N PHE A 301 55.20 23.40 22.19
CA PHE A 301 54.27 23.43 21.07
C PHE A 301 52.94 24.06 21.47
N ALA A 302 52.34 24.80 20.54
CA ALA A 302 51.01 25.34 20.73
C ALA A 302 49.99 24.19 20.72
N LYS A 303 49.25 24.00 21.81
CA LYS A 303 48.11 23.08 21.81
C LYS A 303 47.07 23.64 20.84
N ASN A 304 46.85 22.98 19.70
CA ASN A 304 45.75 23.32 18.80
C ASN A 304 44.42 22.93 19.46
N PRO A 305 43.60 23.87 19.97
CA PRO A 305 42.33 23.55 20.62
C PRO A 305 41.34 22.90 19.64
N LYS A 306 41.57 23.09 18.33
CA LYS A 306 40.76 22.54 17.25
C LYS A 306 40.87 21.02 17.08
N THR A 307 41.89 20.31 17.58
CA THR A 307 42.11 18.90 17.17
C THR A 307 41.05 17.90 17.66
N LYS A 308 40.47 18.07 18.86
CA LYS A 308 39.36 17.20 19.35
C LYS A 308 37.97 17.69 18.92
N GLY A 309 37.75 19.01 18.86
CA GLY A 309 36.50 19.59 18.36
C GLY A 309 36.33 19.38 16.85
N SER A 310 37.40 19.60 16.07
CA SER A 310 37.39 19.44 14.61
C SER A 310 37.08 18.04 14.16
N LYS A 311 37.51 16.97 14.88
CA LYS A 311 37.15 15.60 14.51
C LYS A 311 35.64 15.33 14.67
N ARG A 312 35.06 15.77 15.79
CA ARG A 312 33.62 15.66 16.05
C ARG A 312 32.80 16.54 15.11
N ASP A 313 33.30 17.72 14.77
CA ASP A 313 32.66 18.61 13.79
C ASP A 313 32.78 18.04 12.36
N THR A 314 33.89 17.40 11.99
CA THR A 314 34.00 16.73 10.67
C THR A 314 33.09 15.52 10.56
N GLU A 315 32.93 14.75 11.63
CA GLU A 315 32.01 13.61 11.67
C GLU A 315 30.56 14.09 11.61
N ARG A 316 30.19 15.07 12.43
CA ARG A 316 28.86 15.71 12.37
C ARG A 316 28.54 16.28 10.98
N ASN A 317 29.52 16.93 10.34
CA ASN A 317 29.34 17.49 9.01
C ASN A 317 29.24 16.39 7.94
N LYS A 318 29.97 15.28 8.10
CA LYS A 318 29.86 14.12 7.21
C LYS A 318 28.47 13.49 7.32
N ASP A 319 27.95 13.32 8.52
CA ASP A 319 26.59 12.81 8.74
C ASP A 319 25.55 13.70 8.06
N LEU A 320 25.69 15.02 8.22
CA LEU A 320 24.77 15.99 7.64
C LEU A 320 24.85 15.99 6.09
N ALA A 321 26.07 15.96 5.54
CA ALA A 321 26.27 15.84 4.10
C ALA A 321 25.69 14.51 3.55
N PHE A 322 25.76 13.43 4.33
CA PHE A 322 25.20 12.14 3.93
C PHE A 322 23.67 12.15 3.92
N LEU A 323 23.02 12.86 4.85
CA LEU A 323 21.57 13.09 4.81
C LEU A 323 21.18 13.88 3.55
N GLU A 324 21.92 14.95 3.21
CA GLU A 324 21.68 15.72 1.99
C GLU A 324 21.87 14.86 0.73
N ALA A 325 22.88 13.99 0.71
CA ALA A 325 23.12 13.06 -0.39
C ALA A 325 21.95 12.11 -0.61
N GLN A 326 21.38 11.57 0.47
CA GLN A 326 20.21 10.70 0.40
C GLN A 326 19.00 11.46 -0.16
N ILE A 327 18.72 12.67 0.33
CA ILE A 327 17.59 13.47 -0.14
C ILE A 327 17.70 13.76 -1.64
N TYR A 328 18.89 14.12 -2.15
CA TYR A 328 19.07 14.35 -3.58
C TYR A 328 18.67 13.14 -4.43
N GLU A 329 19.05 11.94 -4.01
CA GLU A 329 18.80 10.71 -4.75
C GLU A 329 17.33 10.28 -4.64
N TYR A 330 16.69 10.40 -3.47
CA TYR A 330 15.25 10.14 -3.33
C TYR A 330 14.41 11.15 -4.11
N VAL A 331 14.81 12.42 -4.15
CA VAL A 331 14.12 13.44 -4.96
C VAL A 331 14.30 13.17 -6.45
N GLU A 332 15.45 12.65 -6.88
CA GLU A 332 15.66 12.20 -8.27
C GLU A 332 14.71 11.04 -8.61
N VAL A 333 14.59 10.05 -7.72
CA VAL A 333 13.65 8.92 -7.87
C VAL A 333 12.19 9.39 -7.92
N LEU A 334 11.84 10.43 -7.17
CA LEU A 334 10.50 11.01 -7.07
C LEU A 334 10.31 12.26 -7.97
N GLY A 335 11.15 12.42 -9.00
CA GLY A 335 11.15 13.63 -9.83
C GLY A 335 9.83 13.90 -10.55
N GLU A 336 9.11 12.86 -10.94
CA GLU A 336 7.79 12.94 -11.57
C GLU A 336 6.74 13.47 -10.58
N GLN A 337 6.61 12.81 -9.42
CA GLN A 337 5.68 13.21 -8.35
C GLN A 337 5.96 14.64 -7.90
N ARG A 338 7.24 15.04 -7.82
CA ARG A 338 7.62 16.42 -7.51
C ARG A 338 7.09 17.41 -8.53
N HIS A 339 7.23 17.11 -9.82
CA HIS A 339 6.73 17.99 -10.88
C HIS A 339 5.20 18.10 -10.83
N LEU A 340 4.52 16.96 -10.68
CA LEU A 340 3.06 16.89 -10.55
C LEU A 340 2.55 17.69 -9.34
N THR A 341 3.23 17.59 -8.20
CA THR A 341 2.90 18.33 -6.98
C THR A 341 3.03 19.83 -7.20
N HIS A 342 4.12 20.27 -7.82
CA HIS A 342 4.34 21.68 -8.11
C HIS A 342 3.26 22.23 -9.07
N GLU A 343 2.92 21.51 -10.13
CA GLU A 343 1.84 21.88 -11.04
C GLU A 343 0.48 21.94 -10.32
N ASN A 344 0.17 20.95 -9.49
CA ASN A 344 -1.06 20.87 -8.71
C ASN A 344 -1.23 22.08 -7.79
N VAL A 345 -0.18 22.44 -7.06
CA VAL A 345 -0.18 23.59 -6.15
C VAL A 345 -0.34 24.90 -6.92
N GLN A 346 0.33 25.06 -8.07
CA GLN A 346 0.16 26.24 -8.92
C GLN A 346 -1.29 26.37 -9.44
N ARG A 347 -1.89 25.25 -9.85
CA ARG A 347 -3.29 25.19 -10.30
C ARG A 347 -4.24 25.56 -9.16
N LYS A 348 -4.09 24.94 -7.98
CA LYS A 348 -4.92 25.20 -6.78
C LYS A 348 -4.80 26.66 -6.30
N GLN A 349 -3.63 27.27 -6.47
CA GLN A 349 -3.37 28.68 -6.13
C GLN A 349 -4.02 29.67 -7.11
N ALA A 350 -4.13 29.31 -8.39
CA ALA A 350 -4.70 30.18 -9.42
C ALA A 350 -6.24 30.19 -9.45
N ARG A 351 -6.88 29.21 -8.82
CA ARG A 351 -8.34 29.02 -8.77
C ARG A 351 -9.06 30.00 -7.84
N THR A 352 -10.32 30.25 -8.16
CA THR A 352 -11.29 30.94 -7.29
C THR A 352 -11.75 30.04 -6.14
N GLY A 353 -12.55 30.57 -5.20
CA GLY A 353 -13.02 29.80 -4.04
C GLY A 353 -13.88 28.60 -4.42
N GLU A 354 -14.88 28.83 -5.28
CA GLU A 354 -15.81 27.78 -5.76
C GLU A 354 -15.07 26.70 -6.56
N GLU A 355 -14.18 27.08 -7.49
CA GLU A 355 -13.36 26.14 -8.28
C GLU A 355 -12.39 25.29 -7.44
N ARG A 356 -12.05 25.74 -6.23
CA ARG A 356 -11.20 24.98 -5.29
C ARG A 356 -12.02 23.97 -4.51
N GLU A 357 -13.21 24.35 -4.06
CA GLU A 357 -14.14 23.45 -3.37
C GLU A 357 -14.58 22.31 -4.29
N GLU A 358 -14.88 22.60 -5.57
CA GLU A 358 -15.24 21.58 -6.56
C GLU A 358 -14.10 20.58 -6.84
N GLU A 359 -12.83 21.02 -6.89
CA GLU A 359 -11.67 20.12 -7.11
C GLU A 359 -11.38 19.24 -5.89
N GLU A 360 -11.60 19.78 -4.68
CA GLU A 360 -11.44 19.03 -3.43
C GLU A 360 -12.51 17.93 -3.33
N GLU A 361 -13.75 18.24 -3.72
CA GLU A 361 -14.83 17.25 -3.81
C GLU A 361 -14.57 16.21 -4.93
N GLU A 362 -14.04 16.64 -6.08
CA GLU A 362 -13.69 15.75 -7.20
C GLU A 362 -12.55 14.78 -6.80
N GLN A 363 -11.50 15.26 -6.12
CA GLN A 363 -10.38 14.42 -5.65
C GLN A 363 -10.81 13.38 -4.61
N ILE A 364 -11.71 13.75 -3.69
CA ILE A 364 -12.30 12.82 -2.72
C ILE A 364 -13.17 11.80 -3.48
N SER A 365 -13.93 12.24 -4.48
CA SER A 365 -14.80 11.35 -5.26
C SER A 365 -14.02 10.40 -6.18
N GLU A 366 -12.95 10.82 -6.85
CA GLU A 366 -12.07 9.93 -7.63
C GLU A 366 -11.40 8.88 -6.72
N SER A 367 -11.04 9.27 -5.49
CA SER A 367 -10.46 8.35 -4.50
C SER A 367 -11.46 7.27 -4.06
N GLU A 368 -12.76 7.59 -3.99
CA GLU A 368 -13.82 6.67 -3.56
C GLU A 368 -14.62 5.99 -4.68
N SER A 369 -14.52 6.45 -5.94
CA SER A 369 -15.44 6.02 -7.01
C SER A 369 -14.85 5.94 -8.42
N GLU A 370 -13.57 5.55 -8.56
CA GLU A 370 -13.03 5.08 -9.85
C GLU A 370 -13.43 3.62 -10.17
N ASP A 371 -14.67 3.22 -9.83
CA ASP A 371 -15.26 2.02 -10.42
C ASP A 371 -15.54 2.32 -11.90
N GLU A 372 -14.77 1.68 -12.78
CA GLU A 372 -15.00 1.62 -14.22
C GLU A 372 -16.38 1.01 -14.54
N GLU A 373 -17.44 1.80 -14.51
CA GLU A 373 -18.69 1.48 -15.21
C GLU A 373 -19.15 2.64 -16.08
N ASN A 374 -18.37 2.95 -17.12
CA ASN A 374 -18.90 3.55 -18.35
C ASN A 374 -18.11 3.16 -19.61
N GLU A 375 -17.55 1.94 -19.66
CA GLU A 375 -17.36 1.33 -20.99
C GLU A 375 -18.75 0.99 -21.53
N ILE A 376 -19.27 1.83 -22.43
CA ILE A 376 -20.47 1.52 -23.21
C ILE A 376 -20.13 0.29 -24.07
N ILE A 377 -20.39 -0.90 -23.51
CA ILE A 377 -20.20 -2.18 -24.19
C ILE A 377 -21.01 -2.14 -25.48
N TYR A 378 -20.31 -2.22 -26.62
CA TYR A 378 -20.92 -2.17 -27.95
C TYR A 378 -21.89 -3.35 -28.12
N ASN A 379 -23.18 -3.11 -27.86
CA ASN A 379 -24.27 -4.08 -27.96
C ASN A 379 -25.23 -3.71 -29.10
N PRO A 380 -24.80 -3.81 -30.37
CA PRO A 380 -25.56 -3.37 -31.54
C PRO A 380 -26.85 -4.16 -31.76
N LYS A 381 -27.03 -5.31 -31.08
CA LYS A 381 -28.22 -6.17 -31.15
C LYS A 381 -29.08 -6.14 -29.90
N ASN A 382 -28.75 -5.29 -28.92
CA ASN A 382 -29.46 -5.10 -27.66
C ASN A 382 -29.81 -6.44 -26.97
N LEU A 383 -28.85 -7.37 -27.02
CA LEU A 383 -28.96 -8.70 -26.42
C LEU A 383 -28.89 -8.58 -24.90
N PRO A 384 -29.65 -9.39 -24.14
CA PRO A 384 -29.54 -9.42 -22.69
C PRO A 384 -28.10 -9.72 -22.26
N LEU A 385 -27.63 -9.03 -21.22
CA LEU A 385 -26.31 -9.23 -20.65
C LEU A 385 -26.30 -10.48 -19.76
N GLY A 386 -25.20 -11.22 -19.78
CA GLY A 386 -24.96 -12.34 -18.90
C GLY A 386 -24.64 -11.87 -17.47
N TRP A 387 -24.34 -12.84 -16.61
CA TRP A 387 -23.80 -12.59 -15.27
C TRP A 387 -22.38 -12.02 -15.30
N ASP A 388 -21.75 -12.01 -16.48
CA ASP A 388 -20.43 -11.50 -16.80
C ASP A 388 -20.46 -10.07 -17.39
N GLY A 389 -21.63 -9.41 -17.40
CA GLY A 389 -21.81 -8.08 -17.98
C GLY A 389 -21.71 -8.03 -19.52
N LYS A 390 -21.45 -9.14 -20.20
CA LYS A 390 -21.28 -9.20 -21.66
C LYS A 390 -22.57 -9.66 -22.36
N PRO A 391 -22.84 -9.24 -23.61
CA PRO A 391 -23.98 -9.71 -24.37
C PRO A 391 -23.97 -11.23 -24.53
N ILE A 392 -25.05 -11.90 -24.11
CA ILE A 392 -25.17 -13.36 -24.18
C ILE A 392 -25.01 -13.83 -25.63
N PRO A 393 -24.23 -14.91 -25.91
CA PRO A 393 -24.08 -15.45 -27.25
C PRO A 393 -25.42 -15.71 -27.96
N TYR A 394 -25.51 -15.34 -29.24
CA TYR A 394 -26.77 -15.37 -30.01
C TYR A 394 -27.45 -16.75 -30.07
N TRP A 395 -26.67 -17.83 -30.10
CA TRP A 395 -27.21 -19.19 -30.09
C TRP A 395 -27.83 -19.55 -28.74
N LEU A 396 -27.27 -19.05 -27.63
CA LEU A 396 -27.76 -19.27 -26.28
C LEU A 396 -29.04 -18.45 -26.03
N TYR A 397 -29.09 -17.23 -26.57
CA TYR A 397 -30.28 -16.39 -26.63
C TYR A 397 -31.45 -17.08 -27.35
N LYS A 398 -31.17 -17.75 -28.48
CA LYS A 398 -32.16 -18.56 -29.22
C LYS A 398 -32.53 -19.86 -28.51
N LEU A 399 -31.55 -20.56 -27.92
CA LEU A 399 -31.76 -21.84 -27.23
C LEU A 399 -32.70 -21.69 -26.03
N HIS A 400 -32.52 -20.64 -25.23
CA HIS A 400 -33.36 -20.36 -24.07
C HIS A 400 -34.65 -19.58 -24.41
N GLY A 401 -34.91 -19.33 -25.70
CA GLY A 401 -36.11 -18.65 -26.16
C GLY A 401 -36.23 -17.19 -25.71
N LEU A 402 -35.12 -16.55 -25.32
CA LEU A 402 -35.09 -15.16 -24.85
C LEU A 402 -35.46 -14.16 -25.97
N ASN A 403 -35.46 -14.61 -27.23
CA ASN A 403 -35.93 -13.87 -28.39
C ASN A 403 -37.46 -13.84 -28.57
N ILE A 404 -38.19 -14.51 -27.68
CA ILE A 404 -39.66 -14.58 -27.71
C ILE A 404 -40.19 -13.69 -26.59
N ASN A 405 -40.95 -12.68 -26.98
CA ASN A 405 -41.56 -11.74 -26.05
C ASN A 405 -42.95 -12.25 -25.64
N TYR A 406 -43.22 -12.26 -24.33
CA TYR A 406 -44.51 -12.55 -23.75
C TYR A 406 -45.01 -11.33 -22.99
N ASN A 407 -46.28 -10.97 -23.16
CA ASN A 407 -46.86 -9.82 -22.48
C ASN A 407 -47.82 -10.29 -21.39
N CYS A 408 -47.81 -9.60 -20.24
CA CYS A 408 -48.77 -9.83 -19.16
C CYS A 408 -49.60 -8.57 -18.92
N GLU A 409 -50.90 -8.64 -19.21
CA GLU A 409 -51.84 -7.52 -19.08
C GLU A 409 -52.04 -7.10 -17.62
N ILE A 410 -52.14 -8.08 -16.71
CA ILE A 410 -52.26 -7.88 -15.25
C ILE A 410 -51.07 -7.07 -14.68
N CYS A 411 -49.89 -7.13 -15.32
CA CYS A 411 -48.72 -6.36 -14.94
C CYS A 411 -48.59 -4.99 -15.66
N GLY A 412 -49.67 -4.48 -16.26
CA GLY A 412 -49.64 -3.23 -17.05
C GLY A 412 -49.09 -3.43 -18.45
N ASN A 413 -49.40 -4.58 -19.07
CA ASN A 413 -48.91 -4.99 -20.38
C ASN A 413 -47.37 -5.06 -20.49
N TYR A 414 -46.71 -5.41 -19.37
CA TYR A 414 -45.26 -5.53 -19.30
C TYR A 414 -44.76 -6.74 -20.11
N THR A 415 -43.68 -6.53 -20.87
CA THR A 415 -43.08 -7.54 -21.74
C THR A 415 -41.96 -8.30 -21.02
N TYR A 416 -42.09 -9.62 -20.95
CA TYR A 416 -41.06 -10.52 -20.46
C TYR A 416 -40.37 -11.22 -21.64
N ARG A 417 -39.04 -11.31 -21.57
CA ARG A 417 -38.22 -12.01 -22.56
C ARG A 417 -38.01 -13.46 -22.15
N GLY A 418 -38.60 -14.37 -22.91
CA GLY A 418 -38.43 -15.80 -22.79
C GLY A 418 -39.42 -16.52 -21.86
N PRO A 419 -39.72 -17.81 -22.14
CA PRO A 419 -40.75 -18.56 -21.42
C PRO A 419 -40.45 -18.76 -19.93
N LYS A 420 -39.18 -18.97 -19.56
CA LYS A 420 -38.79 -19.23 -18.16
C LYS A 420 -38.97 -18.00 -17.27
N ALA A 421 -38.57 -16.83 -17.77
CA ALA A 421 -38.81 -15.56 -17.07
C ALA A 421 -40.31 -15.29 -16.95
N PHE A 422 -41.06 -15.57 -18.01
CA PHE A 422 -42.52 -15.47 -18.01
C PHE A 422 -43.21 -16.50 -17.11
N GLN A 423 -42.63 -17.63 -16.78
CA GLN A 423 -43.23 -18.53 -15.77
C GLN A 423 -42.92 -18.06 -14.35
N ARG A 424 -41.72 -17.52 -14.12
CA ARG A 424 -41.31 -17.03 -12.80
C ARG A 424 -42.09 -15.80 -12.37
N HIS A 425 -42.44 -14.91 -13.30
CA HIS A 425 -43.11 -13.64 -12.96
C HIS A 425 -44.45 -13.81 -12.22
N PHE A 426 -45.16 -14.93 -12.40
CA PHE A 426 -46.42 -15.20 -11.68
C PHE A 426 -46.24 -15.22 -10.14
N ALA A 427 -45.04 -15.59 -9.67
CA ALA A 427 -44.69 -15.58 -8.25
C ALA A 427 -43.95 -14.30 -7.81
N GLU A 428 -43.65 -13.40 -8.74
CA GLU A 428 -42.92 -12.16 -8.44
C GLU A 428 -43.86 -11.08 -7.89
N TRP A 429 -43.30 -10.15 -7.13
CA TRP A 429 -44.05 -9.13 -6.40
C TRP A 429 -44.95 -8.28 -7.31
N ARG A 430 -44.48 -7.91 -8.52
CA ARG A 430 -45.23 -7.07 -9.46
C ARG A 430 -46.55 -7.74 -9.90
N HIS A 431 -46.51 -9.04 -10.20
CA HIS A 431 -47.70 -9.78 -10.59
C HIS A 431 -48.64 -9.98 -9.39
N ALA A 432 -48.09 -10.32 -8.22
CA ALA A 432 -48.85 -10.44 -6.99
C ALA A 432 -49.56 -9.12 -6.60
N HIS A 433 -48.90 -7.98 -6.83
CA HIS A 433 -49.47 -6.66 -6.61
C HIS A 433 -50.60 -6.36 -7.61
N GLY A 434 -50.42 -6.67 -8.89
CA GLY A 434 -51.48 -6.54 -9.91
C GLY A 434 -52.73 -7.37 -9.55
N MET A 435 -52.54 -8.62 -9.13
CA MET A 435 -53.62 -9.48 -8.65
C MET A 435 -54.31 -8.92 -7.40
N ARG A 436 -53.54 -8.35 -6.47
CA ARG A 436 -54.09 -7.70 -5.26
C ARG A 436 -54.93 -6.47 -5.60
N CYS A 437 -54.51 -5.65 -6.58
CA CYS A 437 -55.28 -4.50 -7.05
C CYS A 437 -56.61 -4.92 -7.71
N LEU A 438 -56.67 -6.10 -8.31
CA LEU A 438 -57.89 -6.72 -8.83
C LEU A 438 -58.77 -7.37 -7.75
N GLY A 439 -58.30 -7.42 -6.49
CA GLY A 439 -59.01 -8.08 -5.39
C GLY A 439 -59.00 -9.60 -5.47
N ILE A 440 -58.07 -10.20 -6.23
CA ILE A 440 -57.95 -11.64 -6.44
C ILE A 440 -56.76 -12.16 -5.61
N PRO A 441 -56.92 -13.22 -4.80
CA PRO A 441 -55.80 -13.80 -4.07
C PRO A 441 -54.83 -14.52 -5.02
N ASN A 442 -53.53 -14.20 -4.93
CA ASN A 442 -52.50 -14.80 -5.76
C ASN A 442 -52.22 -16.26 -5.32
N THR A 443 -52.92 -17.21 -5.95
CA THR A 443 -52.85 -18.65 -5.66
C THR A 443 -52.51 -19.41 -6.93
N ALA A 444 -52.04 -20.66 -6.81
CA ALA A 444 -51.63 -21.49 -7.96
C ALA A 444 -52.74 -21.70 -9.01
N HIS A 445 -54.02 -21.50 -8.65
CA HIS A 445 -55.15 -21.56 -9.59
C HIS A 445 -55.08 -20.51 -10.70
N PHE A 446 -54.36 -19.41 -10.48
CA PHE A 446 -54.22 -18.30 -11.44
C PHE A 446 -52.89 -18.36 -12.21
N ALA A 447 -52.13 -19.45 -12.10
CA ALA A 447 -50.93 -19.64 -12.89
C ALA A 447 -51.28 -19.66 -14.39
N ASN A 448 -50.49 -18.97 -15.21
CA ASN A 448 -50.68 -18.81 -16.66
C ASN A 448 -51.87 -17.93 -17.10
N VAL A 449 -52.59 -17.28 -16.17
CA VAL A 449 -53.64 -16.33 -16.53
C VAL A 449 -53.03 -14.94 -16.70
N THR A 450 -53.16 -14.37 -17.90
CA THR A 450 -52.48 -13.12 -18.26
C THR A 450 -53.44 -11.97 -18.52
N GLN A 451 -54.65 -12.28 -18.99
CA GLN A 451 -55.72 -11.33 -19.24
C GLN A 451 -56.51 -11.04 -17.97
N ILE A 452 -56.90 -9.78 -17.80
CA ILE A 452 -57.62 -9.34 -16.60
C ILE A 452 -59.04 -9.94 -16.59
N GLU A 453 -59.71 -9.97 -17.75
CA GLU A 453 -61.07 -10.49 -17.90
C GLU A 453 -61.17 -11.96 -17.49
N ASP A 454 -60.22 -12.79 -17.94
CA ASP A 454 -60.14 -14.20 -17.62
C ASP A 454 -59.89 -14.45 -16.12
N ALA A 455 -59.01 -13.66 -15.51
CA ALA A 455 -58.72 -13.76 -14.08
C ALA A 455 -59.96 -13.46 -13.22
N VAL A 456 -60.70 -12.41 -13.57
CA VAL A 456 -61.94 -12.03 -12.87
C VAL A 456 -63.03 -13.09 -13.05
N SER A 457 -63.20 -13.61 -14.27
CA SER A 457 -64.16 -14.69 -14.58
C SER A 457 -63.85 -15.97 -13.81
N LEU A 458 -62.58 -16.36 -13.77
CA LEU A 458 -62.12 -17.53 -13.02
C LEU A 458 -62.34 -17.35 -11.52
N TRP A 459 -62.05 -16.16 -10.98
CA TRP A 459 -62.29 -15.86 -9.57
C TRP A 459 -63.78 -15.90 -9.21
N ALA A 460 -64.66 -15.38 -10.07
CA ALA A 460 -66.10 -15.45 -9.87
C ALA A 460 -66.59 -16.91 -9.79
N LYS A 461 -66.11 -17.78 -10.70
CA LYS A 461 -66.43 -19.21 -10.67
C LYS A 461 -65.92 -19.90 -9.41
N LEU A 462 -64.66 -19.65 -9.02
CA LEU A 462 -64.08 -20.23 -7.80
C LEU A 462 -64.80 -19.77 -6.53
N LYS A 463 -65.24 -18.51 -6.48
CA LYS A 463 -66.02 -17.97 -5.37
C LYS A 463 -67.39 -18.62 -5.28
N GLN A 464 -68.05 -18.85 -6.41
CA GLN A 464 -69.34 -19.55 -6.46
C GLN A 464 -69.19 -21.02 -6.02
N GLN A 465 -68.18 -21.72 -6.51
CA GLN A 465 -67.91 -23.11 -6.15
C GLN A 465 -67.58 -23.25 -4.64
N LYS A 466 -66.71 -22.38 -4.12
CA LYS A 466 -66.42 -22.36 -2.68
C LYS A 466 -67.64 -21.97 -1.84
N ALA A 467 -68.52 -21.11 -2.34
CA ALA A 467 -69.74 -20.74 -1.64
C ALA A 467 -70.74 -21.91 -1.60
N SER A 468 -70.80 -22.75 -2.64
CA SER A 468 -71.63 -23.96 -2.65
C SER A 468 -71.05 -25.12 -1.84
N GLU A 469 -69.72 -25.22 -1.72
CA GLU A 469 -69.06 -26.27 -0.91
C GLU A 469 -68.97 -25.89 0.58
N ARG A 470 -69.17 -24.61 0.92
CA ARG A 470 -69.09 -24.13 2.30
C ARG A 470 -70.41 -24.43 3.02
N TRP A 471 -70.37 -25.42 3.91
CA TRP A 471 -71.46 -25.76 4.82
C TRP A 471 -71.94 -24.51 5.59
N GLN A 472 -73.24 -24.23 5.50
CA GLN A 472 -73.87 -23.08 6.16
C GLN A 472 -74.76 -23.56 7.32
N PRO A 473 -74.27 -23.57 8.58
CA PRO A 473 -75.05 -24.07 9.72
C PRO A 473 -76.43 -23.44 9.87
N ASP A 474 -76.56 -22.15 9.57
CA ASP A 474 -77.82 -21.41 9.72
C ASP A 474 -78.95 -21.94 8.82
N THR A 475 -78.61 -22.50 7.66
CA THR A 475 -79.54 -22.95 6.62
C THR A 475 -79.55 -24.47 6.43
N GLU A 476 -78.45 -25.15 6.75
CA GLU A 476 -78.25 -26.58 6.50
C GLU A 476 -78.26 -27.42 7.79
N GLU A 477 -78.18 -26.80 8.98
CA GLU A 477 -78.36 -27.49 10.27
C GLU A 477 -79.87 -27.46 10.65
N GLU A 478 -80.45 -28.64 10.82
CA GLU A 478 -81.87 -28.81 11.12
C GLU A 478 -82.09 -29.09 12.61
N TYR A 479 -83.04 -28.39 13.22
CA TYR A 479 -83.47 -28.54 14.61
C TYR A 479 -84.95 -28.96 14.64
N GLU A 480 -85.30 -29.83 15.58
CA GLU A 480 -86.68 -30.28 15.78
C GLU A 480 -87.34 -29.46 16.90
N ASP A 481 -88.55 -28.96 16.65
CA ASP A 481 -89.35 -28.25 17.65
C ASP A 481 -90.05 -29.20 18.63
N SER A 482 -90.67 -28.65 19.68
CA SER A 482 -91.41 -29.40 20.69
C SER A 482 -92.63 -30.16 20.15
N SER A 483 -93.05 -29.88 18.92
CA SER A 483 -94.16 -30.51 18.20
C SER A 483 -93.68 -31.51 17.12
N GLY A 484 -92.37 -31.72 16.99
CA GLY A 484 -91.77 -32.65 16.03
C GLY A 484 -91.59 -32.09 14.61
N ASN A 485 -91.72 -30.77 14.40
CA ASN A 485 -91.46 -30.16 13.10
C ASN A 485 -89.97 -29.83 12.96
N VAL A 486 -89.42 -30.14 11.79
CA VAL A 486 -88.02 -29.87 11.46
C VAL A 486 -87.91 -28.50 10.82
N VAL A 487 -87.12 -27.62 11.43
CA VAL A 487 -86.84 -26.27 10.96
C VAL A 487 -85.33 -26.03 10.93
N ASN A 488 -84.85 -25.20 10.00
CA ASN A 488 -83.43 -24.84 9.99
C ASN A 488 -83.07 -24.03 11.26
N LYS A 489 -81.79 -24.07 11.64
CA LYS A 489 -81.28 -23.41 12.85
C LYS A 489 -81.67 -21.95 12.95
N LYS A 490 -81.57 -21.19 11.85
CA LYS A 490 -81.89 -19.76 11.86
C LYS A 490 -83.36 -19.52 12.19
N THR A 491 -84.26 -20.27 11.56
CA THR A 491 -85.70 -20.19 11.83
C THR A 491 -86.01 -20.67 13.24
N TYR A 492 -85.34 -21.72 13.73
CA TYR A 492 -85.47 -22.17 15.11
C TYR A 492 -85.03 -21.09 16.12
N GLU A 493 -83.87 -20.48 15.93
CA GLU A 493 -83.38 -19.41 16.81
C GLU A 493 -84.27 -18.16 16.76
N ASP A 494 -84.79 -17.79 15.59
CA ASP A 494 -85.69 -16.66 15.43
C ASP A 494 -87.05 -16.94 16.10
N LEU A 495 -87.62 -18.14 15.93
CA LEU A 495 -88.85 -18.54 16.61
C LEU A 495 -88.65 -18.65 18.12
N LYS A 496 -87.48 -19.10 18.58
CA LYS A 496 -87.11 -19.14 20.01
C LYS A 496 -87.03 -17.74 20.60
N ARG A 497 -86.43 -16.78 19.88
CA ARG A 497 -86.35 -15.37 20.30
C ARG A 497 -87.72 -14.68 20.32
N GLN A 498 -88.64 -15.10 19.45
CA GLN A 498 -90.02 -14.63 19.42
C GLN A 498 -90.92 -15.33 20.45
N GLY A 499 -90.42 -16.37 21.13
CA GLY A 499 -91.17 -17.14 22.14
C GLY A 499 -92.21 -18.10 21.57
N LEU A 500 -92.03 -18.55 20.33
CA LEU A 500 -92.99 -19.34 19.55
C LEU A 500 -92.63 -20.84 19.45
N LEU A 501 -91.68 -21.34 20.26
CA LEU A 501 -91.19 -22.74 20.27
C LEU A 501 -91.39 -23.45 21.61
#